data_AF-A0A1Q6YH90-F1
#
_entry.id   AF-A0A1Q6YH90-F1
#
_cell.length_a   1.000
_cell.length_b   1.000
_cell.length_c   1.000
_cell.angle_alpha   90.00
_cell.angle_beta   90.00
_cell.angle_gamma   90.00
#
_symmetry.space_group_name_H-M   'P 1'
#
loop_
_entity.id
_entity.type
_entity.pdbx_description
1 polymer ?
#
loop_
_entity_poly.entity_id
_entity_poly.type
_entity_poly.pdbx_seq_one_letter_code
_entity_poly.pdbx_strand_id
1 'polypeptide(L)'
;MAQSAFPNPANEHACPSQTGAGGGAEAIPAFVGSGSDGFSPNQSLCLPQLAPVPTGLSPLAFIVQGLEPGDRVDSQGMIYVESIRGVPGGVDLWRWSQPIEGAPNANGTLPFKYEGQPDNCGIFGLTGGGCVNNVGSPTNLGVAPGGGDADIAVNAPDPNNSAIPNVALTSLALVPGVTATNSRNRGDTFFTPPNVLSAQVAGDDRMWNDAPDDPSTVYMSYHDVTTFNIEVQRSNNGGLTYLAGAGEAIDAATFPAAGSLLPTSSANVAAQIKVDRNTSSCPSKGNLYVAFVAPDSVTENMASGPLRSVYVAVSTDAGLDVPTITFTDHKVFAGPAGAANIFPALAVDNFGNVYTVWSDNQNIFLSSSSDLGNTWTSPVRVNRDGTVGKSNVFPWIAADAYGHVVVTWLGSSLPGNSNDVAAMQPACADGTTNCWAQWSVYAAESVNGNAAVPSFTQRTASDHFIHAGTVCTNGTGCSNGDSRALADFFQVALDTQHRANVAFADDHLASPLCSQQSPGHCANNDPQTFRVAVPYFTYQLKPTKHIVTTGLCAR
;
A
#
# COMPACT_ATOMS: atom_id res chain seq x y z
N MET A 1 -13.72 -10.72 29.16
CA MET A 1 -15.08 -10.15 29.14
C MET A 1 -15.17 -9.28 27.91
N ALA A 2 -15.94 -9.71 26.90
CA ALA A 2 -16.04 -9.02 25.62
C ALA A 2 -16.80 -7.69 25.81
N GLN A 3 -16.18 -6.59 25.42
CA GLN A 3 -16.79 -5.27 25.44
C GLN A 3 -17.96 -5.29 24.45
N SER A 4 -19.19 -5.08 24.94
CA SER A 4 -20.43 -5.31 24.19
C SER A 4 -20.91 -4.12 23.35
N ALA A 5 -20.07 -3.09 23.19
CA ALA A 5 -20.40 -1.92 22.37
C ALA A 5 -19.12 -1.25 21.84
N PHE A 6 -19.04 -1.11 20.52
CA PHE A 6 -18.09 -0.25 19.83
C PHE A 6 -18.73 1.14 19.67
N PRO A 7 -18.11 2.22 20.15
CA PRO A 7 -18.69 3.55 19.99
C PRO A 7 -18.65 4.00 18.51
N ASN A 8 -19.75 4.60 18.05
CA ASN A 8 -19.92 5.12 16.69
C ASN A 8 -19.48 6.60 16.62
N PRO A 9 -18.45 6.96 15.83
CA PRO A 9 -18.04 8.35 15.62
C PRO A 9 -18.94 9.01 14.55
N ALA A 10 -20.22 9.18 14.88
CA ALA A 10 -21.29 9.58 13.96
C ALA A 10 -21.08 10.93 13.22
N ASN A 11 -20.01 11.68 13.51
CA ASN A 11 -19.70 12.98 12.92
C ASN A 11 -18.36 13.01 12.15
N GLU A 12 -17.63 11.89 12.04
CA GLU A 12 -16.39 11.79 11.26
C GLU A 12 -16.64 11.28 9.84
N HIS A 13 -17.80 10.64 9.62
CA HIS A 13 -18.14 9.91 8.40
C HIS A 13 -18.64 10.76 7.23
N ALA A 14 -18.54 12.08 7.33
CA ALA A 14 -18.91 13.01 6.27
C ALA A 14 -17.64 13.71 5.80
N CYS A 15 -17.38 13.68 4.49
CA CYS A 15 -16.45 14.59 3.86
C CYS A 15 -16.81 16.02 4.31
N PRO A 16 -15.94 16.78 5.03
CA PRO A 16 -16.32 18.06 5.62
C PRO A 16 -16.93 18.98 4.56
N SER A 17 -18.21 19.34 4.74
CA SER A 17 -18.95 20.10 3.73
C SER A 17 -18.31 21.46 3.46
N GLN A 18 -18.28 21.86 2.17
CA GLN A 18 -17.77 23.16 1.68
C GLN A 18 -18.58 24.40 2.12
N THR A 19 -19.52 24.29 3.05
CA THR A 19 -20.46 25.38 3.33
C THR A 19 -20.72 25.55 4.83
N GLY A 20 -20.00 26.49 5.45
CA GLY A 20 -20.28 26.96 6.80
C GLY A 20 -19.56 28.27 7.12
N ALA A 21 -20.29 29.38 7.10
CA ALA A 21 -19.82 30.72 7.42
C ALA A 21 -19.19 30.78 8.84
N GLY A 22 -17.86 30.89 8.93
CA GLY A 22 -17.17 31.00 10.22
C GLY A 22 -15.64 30.88 10.22
N GLY A 23 -14.97 30.72 9.08
CA GLY A 23 -13.49 30.70 9.04
C GLY A 23 -12.83 29.37 9.46
N GLY A 24 -13.53 28.24 9.37
CA GLY A 24 -12.95 26.89 9.55
C GLY A 24 -12.51 26.27 8.22
N ALA A 25 -11.35 25.63 8.18
CA ALA A 25 -10.73 25.08 6.97
C ALA A 25 -11.55 23.94 6.32
N GLU A 26 -11.75 24.03 5.01
CA GLU A 26 -12.55 23.14 4.16
C GLU A 26 -11.80 21.83 3.84
N ALA A 27 -12.49 20.76 3.43
CA ALA A 27 -11.82 19.58 2.85
C ALA A 27 -11.08 19.95 1.56
N ILE A 28 -10.09 19.15 1.12
CA ILE A 28 -9.50 19.34 -0.22
C ILE A 28 -10.65 19.19 -1.24
N PRO A 29 -10.88 20.16 -2.14
CA PRO A 29 -11.96 20.06 -3.12
C PRO A 29 -11.82 18.75 -3.91
N ALA A 30 -12.92 18.02 -4.03
CA ALA A 30 -12.91 16.79 -4.80
C ALA A 30 -12.53 17.09 -6.25
N PHE A 31 -11.39 16.58 -6.70
CA PHE A 31 -11.01 16.57 -8.09
C PHE A 31 -11.54 15.31 -8.75
N VAL A 32 -12.09 15.47 -9.94
CA VAL A 32 -12.49 14.37 -10.81
C VAL A 32 -11.89 14.63 -12.19
N GLY A 33 -11.00 13.76 -12.62
CA GLY A 33 -10.36 13.83 -13.92
C GLY A 33 -11.29 13.45 -15.06
N SER A 34 -10.74 13.35 -16.27
CA SER A 34 -11.53 12.97 -17.47
C SER A 34 -11.69 11.46 -17.65
N GLY A 35 -10.96 10.64 -16.88
CA GLY A 35 -10.75 9.23 -17.16
C GLY A 35 -9.71 9.01 -18.26
N SER A 36 -9.23 7.76 -18.32
CA SER A 36 -8.23 7.28 -19.28
C SER A 36 -8.78 6.04 -20.00
N ASP A 37 -8.09 5.57 -21.05
CA ASP A 37 -8.59 4.45 -21.87
C ASP A 37 -8.69 3.14 -21.07
N GLY A 38 -9.91 2.79 -20.67
CA GLY A 38 -10.23 1.56 -19.94
C GLY A 38 -10.41 1.72 -18.44
N PHE A 39 -10.17 2.91 -17.89
CA PHE A 39 -10.28 3.22 -16.46
C PHE A 39 -11.28 4.36 -16.19
N SER A 40 -11.87 4.36 -14.99
CA SER A 40 -12.73 5.44 -14.54
C SER A 40 -11.95 6.76 -14.41
N PRO A 41 -12.64 7.91 -14.36
CA PRO A 41 -12.02 9.14 -13.88
C PRO A 41 -11.24 8.92 -12.60
N ASN A 42 -10.03 9.47 -12.54
CA ASN A 42 -9.32 9.53 -11.28
C ASN A 42 -10.11 10.48 -10.36
N GLN A 43 -10.44 10.00 -9.18
CA GLN A 43 -11.14 10.77 -8.16
C GLN A 43 -10.24 10.92 -6.95
N SER A 44 -10.08 12.14 -6.46
CA SER A 44 -9.48 12.34 -5.13
C SER A 44 -10.44 11.83 -4.06
N LEU A 45 -9.94 11.06 -3.11
CA LEU A 45 -10.68 10.71 -1.91
C LEU A 45 -10.64 11.89 -0.93
N CYS A 46 -11.77 12.12 -0.28
CA CYS A 46 -11.91 13.31 0.55
C CYS A 46 -11.02 13.25 1.79
N LEU A 47 -10.21 14.28 1.97
CA LEU A 47 -9.35 14.48 3.15
C LEU A 47 -9.61 15.85 3.80
N PRO A 48 -9.55 15.95 5.14
CA PRO A 48 -9.47 17.24 5.81
C PRO A 48 -8.16 17.95 5.42
N GLN A 49 -8.16 19.28 5.25
CA GLN A 49 -6.92 20.02 4.95
C GLN A 49 -5.99 20.15 6.15
N LEU A 50 -6.55 20.20 7.36
CA LEU A 50 -5.82 20.34 8.61
C LEU A 50 -6.30 19.30 9.63
N ALA A 51 -5.38 18.70 10.37
CA ALA A 51 -5.68 17.98 11.60
C ALA A 51 -5.45 18.96 12.74
N PRO A 52 -6.38 19.27 13.68
CA PRO A 52 -7.79 18.87 13.90
C PRO A 52 -8.87 19.96 13.56
N VAL A 53 -10.13 19.61 13.23
CA VAL A 53 -11.29 20.55 13.08
C VAL A 53 -12.65 19.88 13.42
N PRO A 54 -13.66 20.61 13.97
CA PRO A 54 -14.49 21.59 13.23
C PRO A 54 -14.38 23.06 13.64
N THR A 55 -13.63 23.43 14.70
CA THR A 55 -13.61 24.84 15.14
C THR A 55 -12.35 25.62 14.72
N GLY A 56 -11.30 24.97 14.21
CA GLY A 56 -10.03 25.64 13.89
C GLY A 56 -9.34 26.24 15.12
N LEU A 57 -9.81 25.90 16.33
CA LEU A 57 -9.36 26.49 17.59
C LEU A 57 -8.15 25.79 18.22
N SER A 58 -7.60 24.74 17.59
CA SER A 58 -6.38 24.12 18.09
C SER A 58 -5.16 24.93 17.65
N PRO A 59 -4.35 25.47 18.58
CA PRO A 59 -3.10 26.17 18.26
C PRO A 59 -2.02 25.26 17.67
N LEU A 60 -2.30 23.97 17.49
CA LEU A 60 -1.36 22.92 17.04
C LEU A 60 -1.83 22.21 15.76
N ALA A 61 -2.72 22.83 14.96
CA ALA A 61 -3.18 22.22 13.72
C ALA A 61 -2.04 22.08 12.69
N PHE A 62 -1.98 20.94 11.99
CA PHE A 62 -0.99 20.66 10.95
C PHE A 62 -1.65 20.30 9.61
N ILE A 63 -0.91 20.50 8.52
CA ILE A 63 -1.37 20.23 7.16
C ILE A 63 -1.44 18.73 6.94
N VAL A 64 -2.61 18.25 6.53
CA VAL A 64 -2.84 16.84 6.21
C VAL A 64 -2.41 16.58 4.79
N GLN A 65 -1.77 15.43 4.58
CA GLN A 65 -1.48 14.84 3.29
C GLN A 65 -2.06 13.43 3.29
N GLY A 66 -2.26 12.85 2.11
CA GLY A 66 -2.54 11.42 1.98
C GLY A 66 -1.50 10.78 1.07
N LEU A 67 -0.62 10.02 1.71
CA LEU A 67 0.50 9.33 1.09
C LEU A 67 0.28 7.82 1.17
N GLU A 68 1.02 7.08 0.37
CA GLU A 68 1.07 5.61 0.39
C GLU A 68 -0.28 4.90 0.40
N PRO A 69 -1.23 5.28 -0.47
CA PRO A 69 -2.54 4.69 -0.39
C PRO A 69 -2.51 3.24 -0.87
N GLY A 70 -3.04 2.35 -0.04
CA GLY A 70 -3.29 0.97 -0.39
C GLY A 70 -4.77 0.69 -0.55
N ASP A 71 -5.09 -0.49 -1.10
CA ASP A 71 -6.47 -0.90 -1.27
C ASP A 71 -6.67 -2.41 -1.09
N ARG A 72 -7.89 -2.77 -0.68
CA ARG A 72 -8.36 -4.17 -0.65
C ARG A 72 -9.78 -4.24 -1.18
N VAL A 73 -10.07 -5.29 -1.92
CA VAL A 73 -11.44 -5.65 -2.31
C VAL A 73 -11.81 -6.96 -1.61
N ASP A 74 -12.93 -6.97 -0.90
CA ASP A 74 -13.41 -8.16 -0.22
C ASP A 74 -14.21 -9.09 -1.16
N SER A 75 -14.47 -10.31 -0.69
CA SER A 75 -15.26 -11.31 -1.42
C SER A 75 -16.71 -10.89 -1.74
N GLN A 76 -17.22 -9.83 -1.11
CA GLN A 76 -18.55 -9.25 -1.34
C GLN A 76 -18.49 -8.05 -2.30
N GLY A 77 -17.30 -7.67 -2.77
CA GLY A 77 -17.07 -6.52 -3.65
C GLY A 77 -16.98 -5.18 -2.94
N MET A 78 -16.78 -5.15 -1.62
CA MET A 78 -16.47 -3.91 -0.91
C MET A 78 -15.03 -3.49 -1.16
N ILE A 79 -14.83 -2.22 -1.47
CA ILE A 79 -13.52 -1.63 -1.67
C ILE A 79 -13.17 -0.84 -0.42
N TYR A 80 -11.98 -1.07 0.12
CA TYR A 80 -11.36 -0.28 1.18
C TYR A 80 -10.12 0.39 0.62
N VAL A 81 -9.92 1.65 0.99
CA VAL A 81 -8.69 2.40 0.68
C VAL A 81 -8.21 3.03 1.97
N GLU A 82 -6.95 2.86 2.28
CA GLU A 82 -6.24 3.47 3.40
C GLU A 82 -5.20 4.46 2.88
N SER A 83 -4.78 5.41 3.71
CA SER A 83 -3.67 6.32 3.38
C SER A 83 -3.07 6.92 4.65
N ILE A 84 -1.75 7.11 4.67
CA ILE A 84 -1.06 7.72 5.82
C ILE A 84 -1.07 9.24 5.72
N ARG A 85 -1.10 9.89 6.89
CA ARG A 85 -0.83 11.34 7.02
C ARG A 85 0.62 11.68 7.30
N GLY A 86 1.49 10.68 7.45
CA GLY A 86 2.85 10.81 8.00
C GLY A 86 2.86 10.72 9.53
N VAL A 87 4.01 10.47 10.16
CA VAL A 87 4.11 10.38 11.63
C VAL A 87 4.12 11.78 12.27
N PRO A 88 3.37 12.02 13.36
CA PRO A 88 2.42 11.12 14.04
C PRO A 88 0.96 11.47 13.70
N GLY A 89 0.67 11.71 12.43
CA GLY A 89 -0.63 12.13 11.92
C GLY A 89 -1.66 11.01 11.75
N GLY A 90 -1.25 9.74 11.78
CA GLY A 90 -2.14 8.58 11.70
C GLY A 90 -2.52 8.16 10.28
N VAL A 91 -3.60 7.39 10.20
CA VAL A 91 -4.07 6.73 8.96
C VAL A 91 -5.54 7.05 8.73
N ASP A 92 -5.89 7.38 7.50
CA ASP A 92 -7.26 7.55 7.04
C ASP A 92 -7.77 6.28 6.36
N LEU A 93 -9.09 6.05 6.44
CA LEU A 93 -9.76 4.95 5.74
C LEU A 93 -11.00 5.44 4.99
N TRP A 94 -11.22 4.91 3.80
CA TRP A 94 -12.46 5.04 3.04
C TRP A 94 -12.98 3.66 2.67
N ARG A 95 -14.30 3.57 2.48
CA ARG A 95 -14.93 2.38 1.93
C ARG A 95 -15.98 2.71 0.89
N TRP A 96 -16.19 1.80 -0.05
CA TRP A 96 -17.33 1.82 -0.94
C TRP A 96 -17.89 0.42 -1.15
N SER A 97 -19.21 0.30 -1.06
CA SER A 97 -19.96 -0.90 -1.41
C SER A 97 -21.23 -0.51 -2.16
N GLN A 98 -21.42 -1.04 -3.37
CA GLN A 98 -22.59 -0.73 -4.17
C GLN A 98 -23.94 -0.93 -3.45
N PRO A 99 -24.16 -2.01 -2.65
CA PRO A 99 -25.42 -2.21 -1.93
C PRO A 99 -25.68 -1.23 -0.79
N ILE A 100 -24.65 -0.52 -0.28
CA ILE A 100 -24.75 0.35 0.89
C ILE A 100 -24.63 1.82 0.49
N GLU A 101 -23.54 2.19 -0.18
CA GLU A 101 -23.27 3.58 -0.61
C GLU A 101 -23.90 3.92 -1.98
N GLY A 102 -24.35 2.92 -2.72
CA GLY A 102 -25.05 3.08 -3.99
C GLY A 102 -24.16 2.84 -5.22
N ALA A 103 -24.81 2.87 -6.39
CA ALA A 103 -24.16 2.67 -7.69
C ALA A 103 -23.13 3.78 -8.00
N PRO A 104 -22.18 3.53 -8.92
CA PRO A 104 -21.31 4.58 -9.44
C PRO A 104 -22.12 5.82 -9.89
N ASN A 105 -21.56 7.01 -9.63
CA ASN A 105 -22.12 8.29 -10.05
C ASN A 105 -22.20 8.39 -11.57
N ALA A 106 -22.97 9.35 -12.09
CA ALA A 106 -23.14 9.54 -13.53
C ALA A 106 -21.83 9.85 -14.28
N ASN A 107 -20.85 10.43 -13.59
CA ASN A 107 -19.50 10.68 -14.10
C ASN A 107 -18.55 9.47 -13.93
N GLY A 108 -19.02 8.32 -13.43
CA GLY A 108 -18.23 7.11 -13.25
C GLY A 108 -17.48 7.00 -11.92
N THR A 109 -17.50 8.03 -11.07
CA THR A 109 -16.86 7.97 -9.75
C THR A 109 -17.64 7.11 -8.76
N LEU A 110 -16.96 6.53 -7.79
CA LEU A 110 -17.57 5.75 -6.71
C LEU A 110 -17.85 6.67 -5.50
N PRO A 111 -19.07 6.66 -4.93
CA PRO A 111 -19.42 7.44 -3.74
C PRO A 111 -18.80 6.83 -2.46
N PHE A 112 -17.48 6.94 -2.30
CA PHE A 112 -16.80 6.48 -1.08
C PHE A 112 -17.32 7.17 0.17
N LYS A 113 -17.53 6.38 1.22
CA LYS A 113 -17.71 6.84 2.60
C LYS A 113 -16.34 6.96 3.24
N TYR A 114 -16.06 8.11 3.84
CA TYR A 114 -14.90 8.28 4.70
C TYR A 114 -15.19 7.65 6.07
N GLU A 115 -14.28 6.83 6.56
CA GLU A 115 -14.42 6.09 7.83
C GLU A 115 -13.68 6.73 9.00
N GLY A 116 -13.02 7.87 8.76
CA GLY A 116 -12.24 8.55 9.79
C GLY A 116 -10.82 8.00 9.86
N GLN A 117 -10.22 8.09 11.05
CA GLN A 117 -8.85 7.61 11.31
C GLN A 117 -8.87 6.42 12.30
N PRO A 118 -8.79 5.17 11.82
CA PRO A 118 -8.94 3.97 12.65
C PRO A 118 -7.90 3.82 13.77
N ASP A 119 -6.70 4.36 13.58
CA ASP A 119 -5.59 4.31 14.54
C ASP A 119 -5.57 5.51 15.50
N ASN A 120 -6.38 6.53 15.23
CA ASN A 120 -6.30 7.79 15.94
C ASN A 120 -7.08 7.74 17.25
N CYS A 121 -6.38 7.73 18.38
CA CYS A 121 -7.01 7.84 19.70
C CYS A 121 -6.48 9.04 20.52
N GLY A 122 -5.70 9.93 19.89
CA GLY A 122 -4.93 10.97 20.58
C GLY A 122 -3.88 10.37 21.52
N ILE A 123 -2.58 10.68 21.36
CA ILE A 123 -1.55 10.17 22.29
C ILE A 123 -1.78 10.62 23.76
N PHE A 124 -2.60 11.66 23.97
CA PHE A 124 -3.00 12.20 25.28
C PHE A 124 -4.45 11.84 25.69
N GLY A 125 -5.20 11.09 24.88
CA GLY A 125 -6.64 10.82 25.03
C GLY A 125 -7.02 9.44 25.57
N LEU A 126 -6.04 8.59 25.89
CA LEU A 126 -6.24 7.17 26.24
C LEU A 126 -7.16 6.91 27.44
N THR A 127 -7.37 7.89 28.32
CA THR A 127 -8.18 7.77 29.55
C THR A 127 -9.44 8.65 29.56
N GLY A 128 -9.66 9.48 28.53
CA GLY A 128 -10.66 10.56 28.52
C GLY A 128 -11.79 10.44 27.48
N GLY A 129 -11.91 9.29 26.80
CA GLY A 129 -12.98 9.03 25.82
C GLY A 129 -12.52 8.44 24.48
N GLY A 130 -11.22 8.17 24.30
CA GLY A 130 -10.69 7.45 23.14
C GLY A 130 -10.99 8.13 21.80
N CYS A 131 -10.93 7.32 20.73
CA CYS A 131 -11.12 7.70 19.32
C CYS A 131 -12.50 8.39 19.04
N VAL A 132 -13.40 8.47 20.03
CA VAL A 132 -14.74 9.08 19.98
C VAL A 132 -14.70 10.61 20.08
N ASN A 133 -13.64 11.19 20.64
CA ASN A 133 -13.48 12.64 20.84
C ASN A 133 -12.55 13.28 19.81
N ASN A 134 -12.26 12.60 18.70
CA ASN A 134 -11.26 13.05 17.75
C ASN A 134 -11.68 14.30 16.97
N VAL A 135 -12.97 14.40 16.65
CA VAL A 135 -13.58 15.57 16.00
C VAL A 135 -14.34 16.40 17.04
N GLY A 136 -13.99 17.68 17.15
CA GLY A 136 -14.75 18.65 17.97
C GLY A 136 -14.12 19.02 19.31
N SER A 137 -13.03 18.36 19.72
CA SER A 137 -12.36 18.64 20.99
C SER A 137 -11.13 19.56 20.82
N PRO A 138 -11.03 20.68 21.55
CA PRO A 138 -9.82 21.51 21.58
C PRO A 138 -8.65 20.84 22.32
N THR A 139 -8.87 19.70 22.98
CA THR A 139 -7.82 18.91 23.64
C THR A 139 -7.24 17.81 22.76
N ASN A 140 -7.82 17.55 21.58
CA ASN A 140 -7.22 16.65 20.61
C ASN A 140 -6.18 17.41 19.77
N LEU A 141 -4.94 16.91 19.76
CA LEU A 141 -3.85 17.49 18.97
C LEU A 141 -3.79 16.95 17.54
N GLY A 142 -4.68 16.03 17.16
CA GLY A 142 -4.65 15.37 15.85
C GLY A 142 -3.49 14.38 15.71
N VAL A 143 -2.91 13.96 16.84
CA VAL A 143 -1.75 13.06 16.89
C VAL A 143 -2.22 11.63 17.16
N ALA A 144 -1.89 10.72 16.26
CA ALA A 144 -2.12 9.29 16.39
C ALA A 144 -0.85 8.55 16.87
N PRO A 145 -0.99 7.33 17.43
CA PRO A 145 0.13 6.45 17.75
C PRO A 145 0.85 5.85 16.53
N GLY A 146 0.64 6.37 15.32
CA GLY A 146 1.19 5.83 14.08
C GLY A 146 1.17 6.82 12.91
N GLY A 147 1.07 6.31 11.67
CA GLY A 147 1.01 7.08 10.43
C GLY A 147 2.31 7.10 9.62
N GLY A 148 3.31 6.28 9.96
CA GLY A 148 4.56 6.18 9.19
C GLY A 148 4.46 5.33 7.95
N ASP A 149 3.84 4.17 8.09
CA ASP A 149 3.36 3.27 7.05
C ASP A 149 2.00 2.73 7.53
N ALA A 150 1.21 2.17 6.63
CA ALA A 150 -0.02 1.46 6.96
C ALA A 150 -0.28 0.33 5.98
N ASP A 151 -1.01 -0.68 6.44
CA ASP A 151 -1.56 -1.71 5.55
C ASP A 151 -2.81 -2.31 6.19
N ILE A 152 -3.68 -2.88 5.37
CA ILE A 152 -4.90 -3.53 5.83
C ILE A 152 -5.02 -4.97 5.31
N ALA A 153 -5.81 -5.77 6.02
CA ALA A 153 -6.26 -7.07 5.53
C ALA A 153 -7.77 -7.22 5.76
N VAL A 154 -8.44 -7.88 4.81
CA VAL A 154 -9.87 -8.16 4.90
C VAL A 154 -10.12 -9.65 4.94
N ASN A 155 -10.70 -10.08 6.06
CA ASN A 155 -11.11 -11.46 6.32
C ASN A 155 -12.35 -11.86 5.51
N ALA A 156 -12.62 -13.16 5.44
CA ALA A 156 -13.88 -13.64 4.89
C ALA A 156 -15.08 -13.18 5.76
N PRO A 157 -16.29 -13.04 5.17
CA PRO A 157 -17.50 -12.72 5.92
C PRO A 157 -17.76 -13.71 7.06
N ASP A 158 -17.97 -13.19 8.27
CA ASP A 158 -18.25 -14.02 9.44
C ASP A 158 -19.72 -14.48 9.45
N PRO A 159 -20.03 -15.78 9.27
CA PRO A 159 -21.40 -16.27 9.30
C PRO A 159 -22.10 -16.07 10.66
N ASN A 160 -21.34 -15.88 11.75
CA ASN A 160 -21.87 -15.62 13.08
C ASN A 160 -22.05 -14.14 13.39
N ASN A 161 -21.62 -13.26 12.49
CA ASN A 161 -21.77 -11.82 12.59
C ASN A 161 -22.36 -11.28 11.28
N SER A 162 -23.58 -11.69 10.97
CA SER A 162 -24.37 -11.20 9.83
C SER A 162 -23.66 -11.23 8.47
N ALA A 163 -22.76 -12.19 8.25
CA ALA A 163 -21.91 -12.28 7.06
C ALA A 163 -21.18 -10.95 6.79
N ILE A 164 -20.61 -10.38 7.84
CA ILE A 164 -19.82 -9.15 7.80
C ILE A 164 -18.33 -9.51 7.85
N PRO A 165 -17.50 -9.03 6.91
CA PRO A 165 -16.06 -9.24 6.98
C PRO A 165 -15.41 -8.40 8.09
N ASN A 166 -14.32 -8.93 8.65
CA ASN A 166 -13.44 -8.18 9.53
C ASN A 166 -12.39 -7.41 8.71
N VAL A 167 -12.14 -6.16 9.08
CA VAL A 167 -11.06 -5.32 8.54
C VAL A 167 -10.01 -5.16 9.61
N ALA A 168 -8.81 -5.70 9.38
CA ALA A 168 -7.64 -5.48 10.22
C ALA A 168 -6.83 -4.32 9.65
N LEU A 169 -6.31 -3.47 10.52
CA LEU A 169 -5.47 -2.34 10.15
C LEU A 169 -4.27 -2.24 11.07
N THR A 170 -3.12 -1.97 10.48
CA THR A 170 -1.91 -1.62 11.22
C THR A 170 -1.38 -0.25 10.78
N SER A 171 -0.77 0.48 11.71
CA SER A 171 -0.23 1.82 11.53
C SER A 171 1.10 1.95 12.28
N LEU A 172 2.14 2.46 11.62
CA LEU A 172 3.52 2.42 12.14
C LEU A 172 3.83 3.67 12.94
N ALA A 173 4.30 3.50 14.17
CA ALA A 173 5.15 4.48 14.83
C ALA A 173 6.46 3.80 15.19
N LEU A 174 7.58 4.28 14.64
CA LEU A 174 8.92 3.71 14.89
C LEU A 174 9.21 3.39 16.37
N VAL A 175 8.60 4.14 17.30
CA VAL A 175 8.50 3.80 18.73
C VAL A 175 7.09 4.15 19.23
N PRO A 176 6.33 3.23 19.86
CA PRO A 176 6.76 1.93 20.38
C PRO A 176 6.69 0.74 19.39
N GLY A 177 6.34 0.96 18.12
CA GLY A 177 6.26 -0.08 17.10
C GLY A 177 4.98 0.00 16.25
N VAL A 178 4.49 -1.16 15.84
CA VAL A 178 3.22 -1.23 15.10
C VAL A 178 2.01 -1.06 16.02
N THR A 179 1.10 -0.16 15.66
CA THR A 179 -0.23 -0.01 16.24
C THR A 179 -1.23 -0.81 15.42
N ALA A 180 -2.04 -1.67 16.05
CA ALA A 180 -3.07 -2.45 15.37
C ALA A 180 -4.48 -2.21 15.92
N THR A 181 -5.46 -2.28 15.03
CA THR A 181 -6.89 -2.25 15.36
C THR A 181 -7.67 -3.12 14.38
N ASN A 182 -8.95 -3.33 14.66
CA ASN A 182 -9.84 -3.98 13.72
C ASN A 182 -11.28 -3.48 13.79
N SER A 183 -12.02 -3.75 12.72
CA SER A 183 -13.45 -3.52 12.61
C SER A 183 -14.16 -4.81 12.25
N ARG A 184 -15.20 -5.14 13.01
CA ARG A 184 -16.12 -6.26 12.72
C ARG A 184 -17.43 -5.80 12.07
N ASN A 185 -17.49 -4.54 11.64
CA ASN A 185 -18.63 -3.92 11.01
C ASN A 185 -18.24 -3.10 9.79
N ARG A 186 -17.37 -3.66 8.93
CA ARG A 186 -17.00 -3.08 7.62
C ARG A 186 -16.31 -1.73 7.72
N GLY A 187 -15.60 -1.45 8.81
CA GLY A 187 -14.96 -0.16 9.04
C GLY A 187 -15.86 0.90 9.69
N ASP A 188 -17.16 0.65 9.91
CA ASP A 188 -18.05 1.63 10.54
C ASP A 188 -17.59 2.00 11.98
N THR A 189 -16.97 1.06 12.70
CA THR A 189 -16.30 1.31 13.98
C THR A 189 -15.08 0.43 14.16
N PHE A 190 -14.07 0.92 14.88
CA PHE A 190 -12.84 0.21 15.20
C PHE A 190 -12.68 -0.07 16.69
N PHE A 191 -11.94 -1.13 17.03
CA PHE A 191 -11.58 -1.43 18.42
C PHE A 191 -10.82 -0.24 19.03
N THR A 192 -11.26 0.19 20.22
CA THR A 192 -10.79 1.40 20.89
C THR A 192 -10.51 1.12 22.38
N PRO A 193 -9.34 1.48 22.91
CA PRO A 193 -8.18 2.03 22.18
C PRO A 193 -7.53 0.98 21.26
N PRO A 194 -6.83 1.40 20.19
CA PRO A 194 -6.03 0.48 19.38
C PRO A 194 -4.90 -0.13 20.23
N ASN A 195 -4.39 -1.27 19.80
CA ASN A 195 -3.25 -1.92 20.42
C ASN A 195 -1.94 -1.33 19.88
N VAL A 196 -1.28 -0.47 20.66
CA VAL A 196 -0.02 0.20 20.26
C VAL A 196 1.23 -0.69 20.37
N LEU A 197 1.10 -1.95 20.77
CA LEU A 197 2.19 -2.92 20.92
C LEU A 197 1.84 -4.22 20.18
N SER A 198 1.48 -4.11 18.90
CA SER A 198 1.08 -5.29 18.12
C SER A 198 2.26 -6.13 17.68
N ALA A 199 3.36 -5.48 17.27
CA ALA A 199 4.63 -6.15 17.01
C ALA A 199 5.27 -6.64 18.32
N GLN A 200 5.73 -7.89 18.34
CA GLN A 200 6.36 -8.52 19.51
C GLN A 200 7.90 -8.39 19.56
N VAL A 201 8.50 -8.03 18.44
CA VAL A 201 9.91 -7.64 18.31
C VAL A 201 9.94 -6.12 18.22
N ALA A 202 11.02 -5.49 18.67
CA ALA A 202 11.09 -4.03 18.76
C ALA A 202 11.87 -3.41 17.61
N GLY A 203 11.50 -2.17 17.28
CA GLY A 203 12.10 -1.40 16.19
C GLY A 203 11.61 -1.97 14.87
N ASP A 204 10.36 -1.63 14.57
CA ASP A 204 9.61 -2.16 13.45
C ASP A 204 9.65 -1.19 12.28
N ASP A 205 9.70 -1.72 11.07
CA ASP A 205 9.55 -0.96 9.83
C ASP A 205 8.81 -1.80 8.79
N ARG A 206 8.03 -1.15 7.90
CA ARG A 206 7.37 -1.79 6.74
C ARG A 206 6.50 -3.00 7.07
N MET A 207 5.47 -2.79 7.90
CA MET A 207 4.53 -3.86 8.19
C MET A 207 3.51 -4.07 7.07
N TRP A 208 3.28 -5.34 6.72
CA TRP A 208 2.34 -5.77 5.70
C TRP A 208 1.37 -6.79 6.28
N ASN A 209 0.10 -6.72 5.88
CA ASN A 209 -0.95 -7.62 6.31
C ASN A 209 -1.57 -8.38 5.14
N ASP A 210 -1.89 -9.65 5.39
CA ASP A 210 -2.83 -10.40 4.59
C ASP A 210 -3.64 -11.38 5.46
N ALA A 211 -4.79 -11.80 4.96
CA ALA A 211 -5.71 -12.66 5.69
C ALA A 211 -6.14 -13.86 4.82
N PRO A 212 -6.18 -15.09 5.37
CA PRO A 212 -6.83 -16.22 4.71
C PRO A 212 -8.35 -16.00 4.59
N ASP A 213 -9.00 -16.91 3.87
CA ASP A 213 -10.46 -16.97 3.77
C ASP A 213 -11.12 -17.58 5.02
N ASP A 214 -10.89 -16.94 6.16
CA ASP A 214 -11.61 -17.18 7.40
C ASP A 214 -11.99 -15.84 8.07
N PRO A 215 -12.83 -15.87 9.12
CA PRO A 215 -13.36 -14.66 9.74
C PRO A 215 -12.38 -13.81 10.58
N SER A 216 -11.20 -14.30 10.95
CA SER A 216 -10.43 -13.65 12.03
C SER A 216 -8.91 -13.82 12.01
N THR A 217 -8.35 -14.71 11.20
CA THR A 217 -6.91 -14.87 11.13
C THR A 217 -6.30 -13.76 10.28
N VAL A 218 -5.21 -13.18 10.76
CA VAL A 218 -4.47 -12.14 10.06
C VAL A 218 -2.98 -12.42 10.26
N TYR A 219 -2.21 -12.34 9.19
CA TYR A 219 -0.76 -12.38 9.25
C TYR A 219 -0.21 -10.98 9.07
N MET A 220 0.79 -10.63 9.88
CA MET A 220 1.55 -9.40 9.77
C MET A 220 3.01 -9.77 9.59
N SER A 221 3.67 -9.23 8.57
CA SER A 221 5.13 -9.28 8.43
C SER A 221 5.74 -7.91 8.61
N TYR A 222 6.92 -7.78 9.21
CA TYR A 222 7.63 -6.49 9.36
C TYR A 222 9.14 -6.69 9.57
N HIS A 223 9.94 -5.65 9.35
CA HIS A 223 11.39 -5.67 9.64
C HIS A 223 11.67 -5.47 11.11
N ASP A 224 12.62 -6.23 11.66
CA ASP A 224 13.26 -5.89 12.93
C ASP A 224 14.55 -5.07 12.71
N VAL A 225 14.80 -4.02 13.50
CA VAL A 225 16.01 -3.18 13.36
C VAL A 225 17.31 -3.85 13.83
N THR A 226 17.23 -4.91 14.62
CA THR A 226 18.41 -5.52 15.26
C THR A 226 19.15 -6.44 14.30
N THR A 227 18.39 -7.28 13.61
CA THR A 227 18.88 -8.33 12.73
C THR A 227 18.44 -8.10 11.29
N PHE A 228 17.53 -7.15 11.04
CA PHE A 228 16.94 -6.93 9.71
C PHE A 228 16.29 -8.20 9.16
N ASN A 229 15.90 -9.14 10.02
CA ASN A 229 15.06 -10.24 9.58
C ASN A 229 13.64 -9.72 9.37
N ILE A 230 12.83 -10.52 8.70
CA ILE A 230 11.44 -10.22 8.43
C ILE A 230 10.63 -11.09 9.39
N GLU A 231 10.16 -10.48 10.46
CA GLU A 231 9.31 -11.10 11.45
C GLU A 231 7.93 -11.35 10.85
N VAL A 232 7.35 -12.52 11.09
CA VAL A 232 5.99 -12.87 10.69
C VAL A 232 5.22 -13.29 11.93
N GLN A 233 4.06 -12.69 12.14
CA GLN A 233 3.20 -13.00 13.29
C GLN A 233 1.75 -13.24 12.87
N ARG A 234 1.07 -14.11 13.62
CA ARG A 234 -0.34 -14.45 13.41
C ARG A 234 -1.23 -13.86 14.51
N SER A 235 -2.32 -13.23 14.09
CA SER A 235 -3.48 -12.93 14.92
C SER A 235 -4.59 -13.94 14.65
N ASN A 236 -5.29 -14.37 15.71
CA ASN A 236 -6.53 -15.16 15.61
C ASN A 236 -7.74 -14.40 16.19
N ASN A 237 -7.64 -13.07 16.38
CA ASN A 237 -8.72 -12.23 16.91
C ASN A 237 -9.10 -11.06 15.98
N GLY A 238 -8.79 -11.20 14.69
CA GLY A 238 -9.11 -10.25 13.64
C GLY A 238 -8.08 -9.13 13.49
N GLY A 239 -6.82 -9.34 13.89
CA GLY A 239 -5.75 -8.35 13.77
C GLY A 239 -5.57 -7.43 14.99
N LEU A 240 -6.18 -7.74 16.14
CA LEU A 240 -6.02 -6.91 17.34
C LEU A 240 -4.74 -7.25 18.13
N THR A 241 -4.40 -8.53 18.25
CA THR A 241 -3.16 -9.01 18.88
C THR A 241 -2.51 -10.09 18.05
N TYR A 242 -1.19 -10.06 17.91
CA TYR A 242 -0.39 -10.96 17.07
C TYR A 242 0.45 -11.93 17.91
N LEU A 243 -0.25 -12.73 18.73
CA LEU A 243 0.36 -13.66 19.71
C LEU A 243 0.10 -15.13 19.36
N ALA A 244 -0.62 -15.41 18.27
CA ALA A 244 -1.12 -16.75 17.99
C ALA A 244 -0.08 -17.65 17.30
N GLY A 245 0.91 -17.06 16.66
CA GLY A 245 2.03 -17.76 16.04
C GLY A 245 3.08 -16.75 15.56
N ALA A 246 4.34 -17.19 15.44
CA ALA A 246 5.44 -16.36 15.00
C ALA A 246 6.48 -17.15 14.21
N GLY A 247 7.23 -16.48 13.34
CA GLY A 247 8.35 -17.02 12.59
C GLY A 247 9.19 -15.92 11.95
N GLU A 248 10.33 -16.29 11.41
CA GLU A 248 11.23 -15.40 10.66
C GLU A 248 11.17 -15.83 9.19
N ALA A 249 10.85 -14.90 8.28
CA ALA A 249 10.71 -15.23 6.87
C ALA A 249 12.06 -15.58 6.24
N ILE A 250 13.13 -14.86 6.60
CA ILE A 250 14.48 -15.18 6.10
C ILE A 250 15.01 -16.36 6.91
N ASP A 251 15.19 -17.49 6.25
CA ASP A 251 15.64 -18.72 6.88
C ASP A 251 17.12 -18.64 7.28
N ALA A 252 17.54 -19.55 8.17
CA ALA A 252 18.90 -19.56 8.70
C ALA A 252 19.99 -19.77 7.62
N ALA A 253 19.65 -20.37 6.48
CA ALA A 253 20.60 -20.60 5.39
C ALA A 253 20.83 -19.33 4.55
N THR A 254 19.78 -18.52 4.38
CA THR A 254 19.79 -17.29 3.59
C THR A 254 20.18 -16.07 4.43
N PHE A 255 19.90 -16.10 5.74
CA PHE A 255 20.16 -15.00 6.66
C PHE A 255 21.57 -14.39 6.55
N PRO A 256 22.68 -15.15 6.40
CA PRO A 256 23.99 -14.52 6.23
C PRO A 256 24.13 -13.63 4.98
N ALA A 257 23.35 -13.87 3.93
CA ALA A 257 23.35 -13.10 2.69
C ALA A 257 22.32 -11.96 2.67
N ALA A 258 21.31 -11.98 3.54
CA ALA A 258 20.16 -11.07 3.49
C ALA A 258 19.83 -10.35 4.82
N GLY A 259 20.29 -10.85 5.96
CA GLY A 259 20.14 -10.21 7.26
C GLY A 259 21.30 -9.27 7.61
N SER A 260 21.22 -8.64 8.78
CA SER A 260 22.27 -7.80 9.36
C SER A 260 23.12 -8.60 10.34
N LEU A 261 24.35 -8.92 9.93
CA LEU A 261 25.36 -9.54 10.80
C LEU A 261 26.36 -8.52 11.37
N LEU A 262 26.47 -7.37 10.70
CA LEU A 262 27.31 -6.24 11.08
C LEU A 262 26.54 -4.93 10.84
N PRO A 263 26.88 -3.84 11.54
CA PRO A 263 26.29 -2.52 11.30
C PRO A 263 26.47 -1.99 9.86
N THR A 264 27.40 -2.56 9.10
CA THR A 264 27.67 -2.19 7.70
C THR A 264 26.95 -3.09 6.69
N SER A 265 26.15 -4.06 7.15
CA SER A 265 25.42 -4.94 6.22
C SER A 265 24.39 -4.12 5.45
N SER A 266 24.28 -4.34 4.14
CA SER A 266 23.17 -3.79 3.36
C SER A 266 21.84 -4.49 3.65
N ALA A 267 21.91 -5.72 4.17
CA ALA A 267 20.79 -6.57 4.54
C ALA A 267 19.77 -6.72 3.40
N ASN A 268 18.49 -6.43 3.64
CA ASN A 268 17.43 -6.62 2.67
C ASN A 268 16.42 -5.46 2.72
N VAL A 269 15.48 -5.51 1.79
CA VAL A 269 14.24 -4.73 1.83
C VAL A 269 13.08 -5.72 1.70
N ALA A 270 12.25 -5.82 2.75
CA ALA A 270 11.01 -6.59 2.73
C ALA A 270 9.95 -5.98 1.83
N ALA A 271 9.07 -6.85 1.37
CA ALA A 271 7.85 -6.51 0.69
C ALA A 271 6.65 -7.21 1.35
N GLN A 272 5.51 -7.14 0.66
CA GLN A 272 4.26 -7.73 1.08
C GLN A 272 4.39 -9.18 1.54
N ILE A 273 3.56 -9.54 2.51
CA ILE A 273 3.14 -10.91 2.77
C ILE A 273 1.89 -11.23 1.95
N LYS A 274 1.79 -12.45 1.41
CA LYS A 274 0.55 -12.98 0.86
C LYS A 274 0.24 -14.37 1.37
N VAL A 275 -1.04 -14.59 1.61
CA VAL A 275 -1.63 -15.89 1.88
C VAL A 275 -2.11 -16.48 0.55
N ASP A 276 -1.88 -17.77 0.32
CA ASP A 276 -2.62 -18.48 -0.72
C ASP A 276 -4.09 -18.64 -0.30
N ARG A 277 -4.92 -17.73 -0.80
CA ARG A 277 -6.37 -17.68 -0.56
C ARG A 277 -7.16 -18.54 -1.55
N ASN A 278 -6.53 -19.48 -2.25
CA ASN A 278 -7.17 -20.10 -3.40
C ASN A 278 -8.59 -20.60 -3.11
N THR A 279 -9.47 -20.29 -4.06
CA THR A 279 -10.87 -20.74 -4.07
C THR A 279 -11.07 -22.01 -4.89
N SER A 280 -10.02 -22.49 -5.58
CA SER A 280 -10.04 -23.68 -6.44
C SER A 280 -9.77 -25.00 -5.71
N SER A 281 -9.80 -25.01 -4.37
CA SER A 281 -9.54 -26.19 -3.53
C SER A 281 -8.14 -26.80 -3.73
N CYS A 282 -7.15 -25.97 -4.02
CA CYS A 282 -5.77 -26.41 -4.15
C CYS A 282 -5.17 -26.74 -2.77
N PRO A 283 -4.36 -27.80 -2.65
CA PRO A 283 -3.74 -28.19 -1.38
C PRO A 283 -2.87 -27.11 -0.74
N SER A 284 -2.40 -26.14 -1.53
CA SER A 284 -1.57 -25.01 -1.10
C SER A 284 -2.33 -23.94 -0.32
N LYS A 285 -3.66 -24.06 -0.18
CA LYS A 285 -4.48 -23.07 0.54
C LYS A 285 -3.94 -22.85 1.96
N GLY A 286 -3.63 -21.59 2.29
CA GLY A 286 -3.07 -21.20 3.58
C GLY A 286 -1.54 -21.19 3.64
N ASN A 287 -0.84 -21.53 2.56
CA ASN A 287 0.60 -21.24 2.44
C ASN A 287 0.83 -19.73 2.55
N LEU A 288 1.99 -19.34 3.10
CA LEU A 288 2.43 -17.94 3.15
C LEU A 288 3.63 -17.71 2.24
N TYR A 289 3.67 -16.52 1.67
CA TYR A 289 4.73 -16.04 0.80
C TYR A 289 5.16 -14.64 1.24
N VAL A 290 6.46 -14.41 1.37
CA VAL A 290 7.04 -13.10 1.68
C VAL A 290 8.14 -12.82 0.67
N ALA A 291 8.03 -11.71 -0.08
CA ALA A 291 9.07 -11.31 -1.03
C ALA A 291 10.06 -10.36 -0.35
N PHE A 292 11.31 -10.41 -0.81
CA PHE A 292 12.33 -9.46 -0.41
C PHE A 292 13.43 -9.34 -1.46
N VAL A 293 14.15 -8.23 -1.45
CA VAL A 293 15.38 -8.05 -2.22
C VAL A 293 16.58 -7.97 -1.29
N ALA A 294 17.67 -8.59 -1.69
CA ALA A 294 18.91 -8.66 -0.91
C ALA A 294 20.15 -8.73 -1.83
N PRO A 295 21.36 -8.61 -1.27
CA PRO A 295 22.59 -8.94 -1.97
C PRO A 295 22.58 -10.38 -2.50
N ASP A 296 23.45 -10.65 -3.46
CA ASP A 296 23.54 -12.00 -4.05
C ASP A 296 24.29 -13.00 -3.16
N SER A 297 25.14 -12.50 -2.26
CA SER A 297 25.97 -13.35 -1.41
C SER A 297 26.32 -12.69 -0.07
N VAL A 298 26.78 -13.52 0.87
CA VAL A 298 27.34 -13.09 2.16
C VAL A 298 28.45 -12.06 1.99
N THR A 299 29.34 -12.25 1.01
CA THR A 299 30.45 -11.33 0.75
C THR A 299 29.95 -9.96 0.32
N GLU A 300 28.93 -9.90 -0.53
CA GLU A 300 28.32 -8.63 -0.92
C GLU A 300 27.61 -7.96 0.26
N ASN A 301 26.83 -8.73 1.01
CA ASN A 301 26.10 -8.20 2.17
C ASN A 301 27.04 -7.54 3.18
N MET A 302 28.13 -8.22 3.53
CA MET A 302 29.13 -7.74 4.49
C MET A 302 29.92 -6.52 3.99
N ALA A 303 29.89 -6.25 2.68
CA ALA A 303 30.57 -5.13 2.04
C ALA A 303 29.62 -3.97 1.68
N SER A 304 28.40 -3.94 2.24
CA SER A 304 27.37 -2.96 1.88
C SER A 304 27.04 -2.99 0.38
N GLY A 305 27.01 -4.19 -0.20
CA GLY A 305 26.78 -4.42 -1.63
C GLY A 305 25.36 -4.09 -2.08
N PRO A 306 25.11 -4.05 -3.40
CA PRO A 306 23.81 -3.71 -3.95
C PRO A 306 22.78 -4.82 -3.72
N LEU A 307 21.50 -4.44 -3.51
CA LEU A 307 20.39 -5.39 -3.50
C LEU A 307 20.04 -5.75 -4.95
N ARG A 308 20.58 -6.88 -5.42
CA ARG A 308 20.50 -7.32 -6.84
C ARG A 308 19.94 -8.74 -7.01
N SER A 309 19.41 -9.30 -5.92
CA SER A 309 18.73 -10.59 -5.91
C SER A 309 17.33 -10.44 -5.35
N VAL A 310 16.40 -11.17 -5.94
CA VAL A 310 14.99 -11.25 -5.51
C VAL A 310 14.79 -12.63 -4.91
N TYR A 311 14.13 -12.68 -3.76
CA TYR A 311 13.81 -13.89 -3.03
C TYR A 311 12.32 -13.93 -2.71
N VAL A 312 11.80 -15.15 -2.55
CA VAL A 312 10.51 -15.41 -1.92
C VAL A 312 10.69 -16.46 -0.84
N ALA A 313 10.37 -16.10 0.39
CA ALA A 313 10.23 -17.00 1.52
C ALA A 313 8.88 -17.73 1.43
N VAL A 314 8.90 -19.05 1.60
CA VAL A 314 7.70 -19.90 1.51
C VAL A 314 7.47 -20.62 2.82
N SER A 315 6.27 -20.49 3.39
CA SER A 315 5.81 -21.33 4.50
C SER A 315 4.65 -22.21 4.04
N THR A 316 4.78 -23.52 4.28
CA THR A 316 3.72 -24.51 4.05
C THR A 316 3.02 -24.97 5.33
N ASP A 317 3.46 -24.46 6.48
CA ASP A 317 2.93 -24.84 7.80
C ASP A 317 2.12 -23.72 8.47
N ALA A 318 2.21 -22.48 7.99
CA ALA A 318 1.48 -21.34 8.55
C ALA A 318 -0.03 -21.58 8.71
N GLY A 319 -0.66 -22.13 7.68
CA GLY A 319 -2.10 -22.47 7.67
C GLY A 319 -2.51 -23.59 8.63
N LEU A 320 -1.57 -24.23 9.34
CA LEU A 320 -1.83 -25.38 10.23
C LEU A 320 -2.07 -24.98 11.70
N ASP A 321 -2.30 -23.68 11.97
CA ASP A 321 -2.49 -23.12 13.33
C ASP A 321 -1.33 -23.41 14.30
N VAL A 322 -0.12 -23.64 13.78
CA VAL A 322 1.09 -23.90 14.58
C VAL A 322 1.60 -22.61 15.27
N PRO A 323 2.21 -22.70 16.46
CA PRO A 323 2.76 -21.54 17.17
C PRO A 323 4.09 -21.04 16.57
N THR A 324 4.82 -21.91 15.87
CA THR A 324 6.06 -21.59 15.18
C THR A 324 5.84 -21.80 13.69
N ILE A 325 5.97 -20.74 12.92
CA ILE A 325 5.84 -20.74 11.45
C ILE A 325 7.25 -20.90 10.88
N THR A 326 7.43 -21.83 9.95
CA THR A 326 8.73 -22.07 9.31
C THR A 326 8.71 -21.63 7.86
N PHE A 327 9.86 -21.11 7.40
CA PHE A 327 10.05 -20.64 6.04
C PHE A 327 11.22 -21.35 5.36
N THR A 328 11.16 -21.44 4.04
CA THR A 328 12.28 -21.79 3.17
C THR A 328 12.39 -20.73 2.09
N ASP A 329 13.59 -20.19 1.91
CA ASP A 329 13.84 -19.12 0.96
C ASP A 329 14.23 -19.64 -0.41
N HIS A 330 13.59 -19.07 -1.44
CA HIS A 330 13.88 -19.38 -2.83
C HIS A 330 14.38 -18.14 -3.55
N LYS A 331 15.61 -18.21 -4.08
CA LYS A 331 16.18 -17.17 -4.93
C LYS A 331 15.49 -17.20 -6.30
N VAL A 332 14.69 -16.18 -6.59
CA VAL A 332 13.95 -16.00 -7.85
C VAL A 332 14.86 -15.53 -8.97
N PHE A 333 15.72 -14.57 -8.64
CA PHE A 333 16.61 -13.92 -9.60
C PHE A 333 17.87 -13.42 -8.90
N ALA A 334 18.99 -13.46 -9.62
CA ALA A 334 20.19 -12.70 -9.32
C ALA A 334 20.80 -12.19 -10.62
N GLY A 335 21.11 -10.90 -10.69
CA GLY A 335 21.69 -10.31 -11.90
C GLY A 335 22.48 -9.04 -11.63
N PRO A 336 23.11 -8.46 -12.67
CA PRO A 336 23.87 -7.21 -12.54
C PRO A 336 22.98 -5.97 -12.46
N ALA A 337 21.73 -6.06 -12.94
CA ALA A 337 20.73 -5.02 -12.77
C ALA A 337 20.27 -5.02 -11.30
N GLY A 338 20.30 -3.87 -10.63
CA GLY A 338 19.80 -3.75 -9.26
C GLY A 338 18.30 -4.02 -9.19
N ALA A 339 17.83 -4.61 -8.09
CA ALA A 339 16.41 -4.78 -7.79
C ALA A 339 15.94 -3.83 -6.68
N ALA A 340 16.82 -2.93 -6.24
CA ALA A 340 16.65 -2.01 -5.12
C ALA A 340 15.84 -0.75 -5.47
N ASN A 341 14.64 -0.92 -6.03
CA ASN A 341 13.67 0.16 -6.22
C ASN A 341 12.42 -0.23 -5.45
N ILE A 342 12.40 0.19 -4.18
CA ILE A 342 11.44 -0.27 -3.18
C ILE A 342 10.00 -0.18 -3.72
N PHE A 343 9.12 -1.14 -3.51
CA PHE A 343 9.37 -2.50 -3.03
C PHE A 343 9.29 -3.48 -4.20
N PRO A 344 9.89 -4.69 -4.10
CA PRO A 344 9.31 -5.80 -4.85
C PRO A 344 7.86 -6.00 -4.37
N ALA A 345 7.03 -6.66 -5.16
CA ALA A 345 5.67 -7.01 -4.75
C ALA A 345 5.35 -8.44 -5.16
N LEU A 346 4.33 -9.04 -4.55
CA LEU A 346 3.95 -10.42 -4.85
C LEU A 346 2.43 -10.63 -4.77
N ALA A 347 1.96 -11.59 -5.54
CA ALA A 347 0.56 -12.02 -5.54
C ALA A 347 0.46 -13.53 -5.75
N VAL A 348 -0.64 -14.12 -5.30
CA VAL A 348 -0.97 -15.53 -5.49
C VAL A 348 -2.34 -15.60 -6.16
N ASP A 349 -2.46 -16.33 -7.27
CA ASP A 349 -3.77 -16.54 -7.89
C ASP A 349 -4.59 -17.65 -7.20
N ASN A 350 -5.86 -17.79 -7.58
CA ASN A 350 -6.79 -18.80 -7.06
C ASN A 350 -6.42 -20.23 -7.43
N PHE A 351 -5.25 -20.47 -8.02
CA PHE A 351 -4.73 -21.79 -8.34
C PHE A 351 -3.36 -22.04 -7.68
N GLY A 352 -2.90 -21.14 -6.80
CA GLY A 352 -1.63 -21.27 -6.09
C GLY A 352 -0.40 -20.93 -6.94
N ASN A 353 -0.58 -20.37 -8.14
CA ASN A 353 0.58 -19.81 -8.85
C ASN A 353 1.00 -18.52 -8.15
N VAL A 354 2.30 -18.36 -7.97
CA VAL A 354 2.89 -17.23 -7.26
C VAL A 354 3.59 -16.33 -8.26
N TYR A 355 3.44 -15.03 -8.11
CA TYR A 355 4.04 -14.02 -8.98
C TYR A 355 4.80 -13.02 -8.13
N THR A 356 5.98 -12.62 -8.58
CA THR A 356 6.69 -11.49 -7.99
C THR A 356 7.13 -10.50 -9.06
N VAL A 357 7.05 -9.22 -8.71
CA VAL A 357 7.47 -8.10 -9.56
C VAL A 357 8.49 -7.23 -8.84
N TRP A 358 9.39 -6.63 -9.61
CA TRP A 358 10.38 -5.69 -9.10
C TRP A 358 10.81 -4.72 -10.19
N SER A 359 11.50 -3.65 -9.79
CA SER A 359 12.00 -2.61 -10.67
C SER A 359 13.54 -2.52 -10.62
N ASP A 360 14.15 -2.36 -11.79
CA ASP A 360 15.57 -1.96 -11.93
C ASP A 360 15.74 -0.45 -12.18
N ASN A 361 14.72 0.33 -11.82
CA ASN A 361 14.51 1.75 -12.10
C ASN A 361 14.11 2.05 -13.55
N GLN A 362 14.44 1.21 -14.54
CA GLN A 362 14.07 1.43 -15.95
C GLN A 362 12.97 0.49 -16.42
N ASN A 363 12.91 -0.70 -15.86
CA ASN A 363 12.05 -1.78 -16.29
C ASN A 363 11.36 -2.39 -15.08
N ILE A 364 10.11 -2.79 -15.30
CA ILE A 364 9.36 -3.63 -14.39
C ILE A 364 9.52 -5.07 -14.89
N PHE A 365 9.93 -5.96 -14.00
CA PHE A 365 10.04 -7.39 -14.29
C PHE A 365 8.98 -8.19 -13.56
N LEU A 366 8.59 -9.31 -14.14
CA LEU A 366 7.76 -10.33 -13.52
C LEU A 366 8.45 -11.69 -13.62
N SER A 367 8.39 -12.46 -12.55
CA SER A 367 8.65 -13.90 -12.55
C SER A 367 7.49 -14.62 -11.88
N SER A 368 7.25 -15.86 -12.31
CA SER A 368 6.15 -16.69 -11.80
C SER A 368 6.66 -18.07 -11.38
N SER A 369 5.97 -18.66 -10.41
CA SER A 369 6.12 -20.04 -9.99
C SER A 369 4.76 -20.75 -10.12
N SER A 370 4.80 -21.97 -10.63
CA SER A 370 3.64 -22.88 -10.70
C SER A 370 3.84 -24.14 -9.84
N ASP A 371 4.86 -24.11 -8.98
CA ASP A 371 5.25 -25.18 -8.07
C ASP A 371 5.41 -24.65 -6.64
N LEU A 372 4.49 -23.78 -6.23
CA LEU A 372 4.36 -23.25 -4.86
C LEU A 372 5.56 -22.44 -4.37
N GLY A 373 6.28 -21.77 -5.29
CA GLY A 373 7.44 -20.94 -4.98
C GLY A 373 8.78 -21.67 -5.05
N ASN A 374 8.79 -22.98 -5.38
CA ASN A 374 10.02 -23.78 -5.40
C ASN A 374 10.96 -23.40 -6.56
N THR A 375 10.41 -23.22 -7.77
CA THR A 375 11.14 -22.79 -8.96
C THR A 375 10.43 -21.65 -9.66
N TRP A 376 11.22 -20.85 -10.39
CA TRP A 376 10.77 -19.57 -10.94
C TRP A 376 11.13 -19.45 -12.41
N THR A 377 10.23 -18.84 -13.19
CA THR A 377 10.50 -18.53 -14.60
C THR A 377 11.62 -17.49 -14.72
N SER A 378 12.29 -17.47 -15.87
CA SER A 378 13.17 -16.34 -16.19
C SER A 378 12.39 -15.02 -16.13
N PRO A 379 12.96 -13.94 -15.57
CA PRO A 379 12.28 -12.66 -15.50
C PRO A 379 11.89 -12.14 -16.88
N VAL A 380 10.66 -11.65 -17.01
CA VAL A 380 10.14 -11.03 -18.22
C VAL A 380 9.84 -9.56 -17.99
N ARG A 381 10.17 -8.70 -18.97
CA ARG A 381 9.83 -7.28 -18.87
C ARG A 381 8.34 -7.07 -19.07
N VAL A 382 7.72 -6.38 -18.12
CA VAL A 382 6.29 -6.02 -18.09
C VAL A 382 6.04 -4.74 -18.88
N ASN A 383 6.85 -3.69 -18.63
CA ASN A 383 6.66 -2.39 -19.26
C ASN A 383 6.98 -2.41 -20.77
N ARG A 384 6.17 -1.69 -21.54
CA ARG A 384 6.08 -1.67 -23.01
C ARG A 384 5.81 -0.27 -23.53
N ASP A 385 5.83 -0.13 -24.84
CA ASP A 385 5.45 1.09 -25.55
C ASP A 385 6.22 2.33 -25.05
N GLY A 386 5.51 3.41 -24.73
CA GLY A 386 6.10 4.71 -24.38
C GLY A 386 6.92 4.73 -23.08
N THR A 387 6.85 3.67 -22.26
CA THR A 387 7.62 3.57 -21.01
C THR A 387 8.97 2.87 -21.18
N VAL A 388 9.26 2.28 -22.36
CA VAL A 388 10.56 1.65 -22.63
C VAL A 388 11.66 2.71 -22.74
N GLY A 389 12.75 2.51 -22.00
CA GLY A 389 13.88 3.46 -21.96
C GLY A 389 13.62 4.69 -21.09
N LYS A 390 12.58 4.66 -20.26
CA LYS A 390 12.21 5.69 -19.26
C LYS A 390 12.36 5.13 -17.85
N SER A 391 12.19 5.96 -16.83
CA SER A 391 12.17 5.48 -15.45
C SER A 391 10.82 4.84 -15.12
N ASN A 392 10.85 3.68 -14.46
CA ASN A 392 9.67 2.92 -14.05
C ASN A 392 9.94 2.32 -12.66
N VAL A 393 9.21 2.77 -11.63
CA VAL A 393 9.45 2.43 -10.22
C VAL A 393 8.15 2.10 -9.49
N PHE A 394 8.27 1.61 -8.26
CA PHE A 394 7.15 1.26 -7.37
C PHE A 394 6.17 0.27 -8.02
N PRO A 395 6.63 -0.92 -8.45
CA PRO A 395 5.73 -1.91 -9.03
C PRO A 395 4.86 -2.58 -7.96
N TRP A 396 3.59 -2.78 -8.28
CA TRP A 396 2.62 -3.51 -7.47
C TRP A 396 1.89 -4.53 -8.32
N ILE A 397 1.40 -5.60 -7.70
CA ILE A 397 0.76 -6.70 -8.42
C ILE A 397 -0.44 -7.25 -7.64
N ALA A 398 -1.50 -7.59 -8.38
CA ALA A 398 -2.60 -8.42 -7.91
C ALA A 398 -2.86 -9.58 -8.88
N ALA A 399 -3.34 -10.70 -8.35
CA ALA A 399 -3.64 -11.91 -9.10
C ALA A 399 -4.90 -12.58 -8.53
N ASP A 400 -5.69 -13.22 -9.38
CA ASP A 400 -6.91 -13.92 -8.93
C ASP A 400 -7.25 -15.17 -9.77
N ALA A 401 -7.41 -15.10 -11.09
CA ALA A 401 -7.77 -16.24 -11.93
C ALA A 401 -6.52 -16.96 -12.46
N TYR A 402 -6.69 -18.09 -13.17
CA TYR A 402 -5.57 -18.93 -13.61
C TYR A 402 -4.68 -18.15 -14.58
N GLY A 403 -3.49 -17.72 -14.11
CA GLY A 403 -2.60 -16.88 -14.92
C GLY A 403 -3.08 -15.43 -15.07
N HIS A 404 -4.11 -14.98 -14.36
CA HIS A 404 -4.56 -13.59 -14.45
C HIS A 404 -3.82 -12.72 -13.45
N VAL A 405 -3.09 -11.72 -13.96
CA VAL A 405 -2.32 -10.77 -13.16
C VAL A 405 -2.48 -9.36 -13.71
N VAL A 406 -2.54 -8.39 -12.79
CA VAL A 406 -2.42 -6.96 -13.09
C VAL A 406 -1.21 -6.41 -12.34
N VAL A 407 -0.32 -5.76 -13.08
CA VAL A 407 0.87 -5.09 -12.54
C VAL A 407 0.71 -3.58 -12.74
N THR A 408 0.84 -2.78 -11.68
CA THR A 408 0.84 -1.32 -11.75
C THR A 408 2.20 -0.76 -11.37
N TRP A 409 2.57 0.42 -11.90
CA TRP A 409 3.80 1.12 -11.53
C TRP A 409 3.74 2.61 -11.84
N LEU A 410 4.69 3.38 -11.30
CA LEU A 410 4.94 4.77 -11.69
C LEU A 410 5.92 4.83 -12.85
N GLY A 411 5.52 5.44 -13.97
CA GLY A 411 6.37 5.63 -15.14
C GLY A 411 6.58 7.11 -15.47
N SER A 412 7.81 7.49 -15.79
CA SER A 412 8.16 8.88 -16.10
C SER A 412 8.20 9.18 -17.61
N SER A 413 8.08 10.46 -17.95
CA SER A 413 8.29 10.96 -19.31
C SER A 413 9.77 11.05 -19.73
N LEU A 414 10.71 10.99 -18.78
CA LEU A 414 12.15 11.18 -18.99
C LEU A 414 12.97 9.90 -18.70
N PRO A 415 14.10 9.69 -19.41
CA PRO A 415 15.05 8.66 -19.01
C PRO A 415 15.85 9.08 -17.78
N GLY A 416 16.43 8.12 -17.06
CA GLY A 416 17.38 8.39 -15.97
C GLY A 416 17.07 7.59 -14.70
N ASN A 417 17.83 7.85 -13.64
CA ASN A 417 17.51 7.35 -12.31
C ASN A 417 16.42 8.23 -11.68
N SER A 418 15.35 7.63 -11.16
CA SER A 418 14.23 8.35 -10.54
C SER A 418 14.69 9.21 -9.35
N ASN A 419 15.80 8.83 -8.70
CA ASN A 419 16.45 9.53 -7.60
C ASN A 419 17.41 10.65 -8.06
N ASP A 420 17.73 10.73 -9.35
CA ASP A 420 18.66 11.73 -9.87
C ASP A 420 17.93 13.02 -10.25
N VAL A 421 18.10 14.04 -9.41
CA VAL A 421 17.51 15.37 -9.57
C VAL A 421 17.94 16.04 -10.88
N ALA A 422 19.17 15.84 -11.33
CA ALA A 422 19.62 16.44 -12.59
C ALA A 422 18.91 15.81 -13.80
N ALA A 423 18.58 14.52 -13.71
CA ALA A 423 17.83 13.80 -14.74
C ALA A 423 16.32 14.11 -14.68
N MET A 424 15.75 14.18 -13.48
CA MET A 424 14.30 14.28 -13.28
C MET A 424 13.79 15.72 -13.14
N GLN A 425 14.63 16.67 -12.73
CA GLN A 425 14.31 18.09 -12.57
C GLN A 425 15.34 18.97 -13.31
N PRO A 426 15.50 18.81 -14.64
CA PRO A 426 16.38 19.68 -15.41
C PRO A 426 15.93 21.15 -15.33
N ALA A 427 16.88 22.07 -15.52
CA ALA A 427 16.59 23.50 -15.52
C ALA A 427 15.74 23.88 -16.75
N CYS A 428 14.48 24.27 -16.53
CA CYS A 428 13.57 24.69 -17.59
C CYS A 428 13.81 26.15 -17.97
N ALA A 429 13.89 26.42 -19.29
CA ALA A 429 14.20 27.75 -19.82
C ALA A 429 13.13 28.82 -19.51
N ASP A 430 11.88 28.39 -19.28
CA ASP A 430 10.75 29.24 -18.91
C ASP A 430 10.59 29.42 -17.39
N GLY A 431 11.47 28.80 -16.59
CA GLY A 431 11.42 28.84 -15.12
C GLY A 431 10.30 28.01 -14.50
N THR A 432 9.61 27.17 -15.29
CA THR A 432 8.50 26.29 -14.83
C THR A 432 8.98 24.85 -14.61
N THR A 433 8.07 23.95 -14.26
CA THR A 433 8.31 22.49 -14.18
C THR A 433 7.97 21.75 -15.48
N ASN A 434 7.66 22.45 -16.57
CA ASN A 434 7.18 21.83 -17.82
C ASN A 434 8.18 20.86 -18.47
N CYS A 435 9.48 21.00 -18.18
CA CYS A 435 10.52 20.12 -18.69
C CYS A 435 10.97 19.06 -17.67
N TRP A 436 10.39 19.05 -16.46
CA TRP A 436 10.65 18.01 -15.46
C TRP A 436 10.05 16.67 -15.89
N ALA A 437 10.51 15.60 -15.27
CA ALA A 437 9.91 14.28 -15.41
C ALA A 437 8.44 14.35 -14.99
N GLN A 438 7.55 13.94 -15.89
CA GLN A 438 6.12 13.87 -15.64
C GLN A 438 5.75 12.41 -15.39
N TRP A 439 5.13 12.12 -14.26
CA TRP A 439 4.84 10.77 -13.82
C TRP A 439 3.37 10.41 -14.00
N SER A 440 3.13 9.18 -14.43
CA SER A 440 1.79 8.61 -14.56
C SER A 440 1.74 7.22 -13.93
N VAL A 441 0.54 6.81 -13.51
CA VAL A 441 0.27 5.44 -13.10
C VAL A 441 -0.01 4.61 -14.35
N TYR A 442 0.77 3.56 -14.55
CA TYR A 442 0.56 2.59 -15.62
C TYR A 442 0.05 1.27 -15.05
N ALA A 443 -0.71 0.54 -15.86
CA ALA A 443 -1.18 -0.80 -15.57
C ALA A 443 -0.88 -1.72 -16.76
N ALA A 444 -0.38 -2.92 -16.48
CA ALA A 444 -0.18 -3.99 -17.45
C ALA A 444 -0.90 -5.25 -16.98
N GLU A 445 -1.75 -5.80 -17.84
CA GLU A 445 -2.58 -6.94 -17.52
C GLU A 445 -2.24 -8.13 -18.41
N SER A 446 -2.18 -9.32 -17.82
CA SER A 446 -1.93 -10.59 -18.50
C SER A 446 -2.96 -11.62 -18.05
N VAL A 447 -3.49 -12.40 -18.99
CA VAL A 447 -4.37 -13.56 -18.74
C VAL A 447 -3.61 -14.89 -18.81
N ASN A 448 -2.29 -14.84 -18.98
CA ASN A 448 -1.40 -15.99 -19.05
C ASN A 448 -0.08 -15.72 -18.32
N GLY A 449 -0.13 -15.02 -17.19
CA GLY A 449 0.99 -14.60 -16.35
C GLY A 449 1.89 -15.76 -15.90
N ASN A 450 1.35 -16.97 -15.79
CA ASN A 450 2.08 -18.19 -15.42
C ASN A 450 2.76 -18.90 -16.61
N ALA A 451 2.62 -18.38 -17.84
CA ALA A 451 3.37 -18.88 -18.97
C ALA A 451 4.85 -18.48 -18.86
N ALA A 452 5.75 -19.29 -19.45
CA ALA A 452 7.19 -18.97 -19.47
C ALA A 452 7.50 -17.60 -20.12
N VAL A 453 6.65 -17.15 -21.05
CA VAL A 453 6.70 -15.80 -21.64
C VAL A 453 5.27 -15.25 -21.72
N PRO A 454 4.81 -14.51 -20.70
CA PRO A 454 3.44 -13.97 -20.67
C PRO A 454 3.29 -12.80 -21.63
N SER A 455 2.04 -12.57 -22.06
CA SER A 455 1.66 -11.42 -22.89
C SER A 455 0.96 -10.36 -22.04
N PHE A 456 1.33 -9.10 -22.20
CA PHE A 456 0.76 -7.99 -21.43
C PHE A 456 0.10 -6.98 -22.35
N THR A 457 -1.05 -6.47 -21.91
CA THR A 457 -1.66 -5.25 -22.45
C THR A 457 -1.39 -4.11 -21.48
N GLN A 458 -0.63 -3.10 -21.90
CA GLN A 458 -0.32 -1.92 -21.09
C GLN A 458 -1.30 -0.78 -21.38
N ARG A 459 -1.71 -0.06 -20.33
CA ARG A 459 -2.55 1.14 -20.36
C ARG A 459 -2.02 2.17 -19.36
N THR A 460 -2.34 3.44 -19.58
CA THR A 460 -2.15 4.49 -18.57
C THR A 460 -3.42 4.55 -17.72
N ALA A 461 -3.30 4.26 -16.43
CA ALA A 461 -4.40 4.23 -15.48
C ALA A 461 -4.74 5.63 -14.96
N SER A 462 -3.73 6.49 -14.77
CA SER A 462 -3.98 7.91 -14.48
C SER A 462 -4.45 8.67 -15.74
N ASP A 463 -5.32 9.65 -15.58
CA ASP A 463 -5.89 10.49 -16.64
C ASP A 463 -5.16 11.84 -16.79
N HIS A 464 -4.16 12.06 -15.95
CA HIS A 464 -3.21 13.17 -15.99
C HIS A 464 -1.84 12.73 -15.42
N PHE A 465 -0.88 13.66 -15.42
CA PHE A 465 0.39 13.48 -14.72
C PHE A 465 0.18 13.77 -13.24
N ILE A 466 0.48 12.78 -12.41
CA ILE A 466 0.21 12.81 -10.97
C ILE A 466 1.32 13.47 -10.16
N HIS A 467 2.50 13.65 -10.78
CA HIS A 467 3.67 14.23 -10.16
C HIS A 467 4.66 14.78 -11.20
N ALA A 468 5.43 15.80 -10.79
CA ALA A 468 6.50 16.39 -11.58
C ALA A 468 7.82 16.41 -10.80
N GLY A 469 8.87 15.84 -11.37
CA GLY A 469 10.22 15.87 -10.81
C GLY A 469 10.73 14.52 -10.32
N THR A 470 11.52 14.52 -9.25
CA THR A 470 12.23 13.34 -8.73
C THR A 470 11.28 12.45 -7.94
N VAL A 471 11.25 11.14 -8.20
CA VAL A 471 10.60 10.14 -7.32
C VAL A 471 11.69 9.34 -6.64
N CYS A 472 11.88 9.62 -5.34
CA CYS A 472 12.94 9.02 -4.57
C CYS A 472 12.53 7.68 -3.97
N THR A 473 13.39 6.67 -4.09
CA THR A 473 13.19 5.29 -3.63
C THR A 473 14.07 4.94 -2.42
N ASN A 474 14.67 5.93 -1.76
CA ASN A 474 15.58 5.74 -0.62
C ASN A 474 14.88 5.92 0.74
N GLY A 475 13.55 5.90 0.77
CA GLY A 475 12.75 6.11 1.99
C GLY A 475 13.17 7.38 2.74
N THR A 476 13.36 7.28 4.06
CA THR A 476 13.74 8.44 4.90
C THR A 476 15.07 9.10 4.52
N GLY A 477 15.96 8.42 3.78
CA GLY A 477 17.25 8.94 3.31
C GLY A 477 17.20 9.94 2.15
N CYS A 478 16.03 10.19 1.56
CA CYS A 478 15.86 11.19 0.51
C CYS A 478 16.20 12.61 1.00
N SER A 479 17.02 13.34 0.24
CA SER A 479 17.68 14.58 0.70
C SER A 479 16.97 15.87 0.28
N ASN A 480 16.00 15.79 -0.65
CA ASN A 480 15.29 16.95 -1.21
C ASN A 480 13.79 16.87 -0.88
N GLY A 481 13.19 17.98 -0.44
CA GLY A 481 11.82 18.01 0.10
C GLY A 481 10.75 17.48 -0.86
N ASP A 482 10.85 17.80 -2.15
CA ASP A 482 9.85 17.41 -3.14
C ASP A 482 9.98 15.96 -3.61
N SER A 483 11.11 15.29 -3.36
CA SER A 483 11.34 13.95 -3.93
C SER A 483 10.59 12.83 -3.22
N ARG A 484 9.89 13.13 -2.12
CA ARG A 484 9.00 12.22 -1.37
C ARG A 484 7.54 12.64 -1.41
N ALA A 485 7.13 13.45 -2.39
CA ALA A 485 5.75 13.90 -2.49
C ALA A 485 4.73 12.77 -2.69
N LEU A 486 5.16 11.59 -3.14
CA LEU A 486 4.30 10.40 -3.26
C LEU A 486 4.60 9.32 -2.20
N ALA A 487 5.60 9.56 -1.35
CA ALA A 487 6.20 8.60 -0.44
C ALA A 487 6.62 7.29 -1.13
N ASP A 488 6.50 6.11 -0.49
CA ASP A 488 7.24 4.92 -0.91
C ASP A 488 6.42 3.86 -1.68
N PHE A 489 5.08 3.94 -1.69
CA PHE A 489 4.25 2.97 -2.42
C PHE A 489 2.83 3.44 -2.80
N PHE A 490 2.12 2.58 -3.52
CA PHE A 490 0.68 2.63 -3.80
C PHE A 490 0.19 1.19 -4.10
N GLN A 491 -1.10 0.86 -4.20
CA GLN A 491 -1.49 -0.54 -4.40
C GLN A 491 -2.57 -0.76 -5.47
N VAL A 492 -2.73 -2.03 -5.84
CA VAL A 492 -3.76 -2.53 -6.75
C VAL A 492 -4.45 -3.74 -6.14
N ALA A 493 -5.78 -3.78 -6.25
CA ALA A 493 -6.61 -4.92 -5.90
C ALA A 493 -7.54 -5.32 -7.06
N LEU A 494 -7.98 -6.59 -7.07
CA LEU A 494 -8.93 -7.09 -8.08
C LEU A 494 -10.31 -7.25 -7.47
N ASP A 495 -11.34 -6.73 -8.14
CA ASP A 495 -12.72 -6.91 -7.69
C ASP A 495 -13.31 -8.28 -8.09
N THR A 496 -14.54 -8.53 -7.65
CA THR A 496 -15.28 -9.77 -7.96
C THR A 496 -15.59 -9.98 -9.45
N GLN A 497 -15.32 -8.97 -10.29
CA GLN A 497 -15.40 -9.04 -11.74
C GLN A 497 -14.01 -9.16 -12.39
N HIS A 498 -12.94 -9.37 -11.62
CA HIS A 498 -11.56 -9.41 -12.06
C HIS A 498 -11.03 -8.07 -12.61
N ARG A 499 -11.62 -6.95 -12.20
CA ARG A 499 -11.21 -5.61 -12.65
C ARG A 499 -10.21 -5.02 -11.66
N ALA A 500 -9.20 -4.33 -12.19
CA ALA A 500 -8.23 -3.61 -11.37
C ALA A 500 -8.87 -2.42 -10.65
N ASN A 501 -8.58 -2.27 -9.37
CA ASN A 501 -8.84 -1.10 -8.53
C ASN A 501 -7.45 -0.60 -8.10
N VAL A 502 -7.21 0.70 -8.23
CA VAL A 502 -5.87 1.27 -8.01
C VAL A 502 -6.04 2.51 -7.15
N ALA A 503 -5.41 2.49 -5.98
CA ALA A 503 -5.27 3.66 -5.12
C ALA A 503 -3.84 4.19 -5.22
N PHE A 504 -3.67 5.51 -5.39
CA PHE A 504 -2.35 6.14 -5.58
C PHE A 504 -2.31 7.56 -5.04
N ALA A 505 -1.14 8.01 -4.59
CA ALA A 505 -0.92 9.39 -4.15
C ALA A 505 -0.73 10.30 -5.36
N ASP A 506 -1.17 11.55 -5.25
CA ASP A 506 -1.14 12.53 -6.34
C ASP A 506 -0.95 13.95 -5.79
N ASP A 507 0.01 14.70 -6.34
CA ASP A 507 0.35 16.07 -5.94
C ASP A 507 0.25 17.09 -7.10
N HIS A 508 -0.48 16.75 -8.18
CA HIS A 508 -0.51 17.54 -9.41
C HIS A 508 -1.11 18.95 -9.24
N LEU A 509 -1.95 19.15 -8.23
CA LEU A 509 -2.56 20.45 -7.91
C LEU A 509 -1.78 21.19 -6.83
N ALA A 510 -1.74 22.52 -6.96
CA ALA A 510 -1.40 23.39 -5.86
C ALA A 510 -2.33 23.13 -4.66
N SER A 511 -1.77 23.07 -3.46
CA SER A 511 -2.57 22.97 -2.24
C SER A 511 -3.48 24.20 -2.12
N PRO A 512 -4.72 24.07 -1.60
CA PRO A 512 -5.55 25.21 -1.23
C PRO A 512 -4.86 26.19 -0.26
N LEU A 513 -3.88 25.70 0.51
CA LEU A 513 -3.07 26.50 1.45
C LEU A 513 -1.88 27.19 0.78
N CYS A 514 -1.69 27.02 -0.53
CA CYS A 514 -0.53 27.52 -1.24
C CYS A 514 -0.27 29.02 -1.04
N SER A 515 -1.31 29.86 -1.10
CA SER A 515 -1.14 31.31 -0.97
C SER A 515 -0.55 31.74 0.38
N GLN A 516 -0.71 30.89 1.40
CA GLN A 516 -0.15 31.08 2.75
C GLN A 516 1.25 30.47 2.87
N GLN A 517 1.46 29.27 2.31
CA GLN A 517 2.70 28.50 2.48
C GLN A 517 3.80 28.91 1.49
N SER A 518 3.44 29.29 0.27
CA SER A 518 4.35 29.75 -0.79
C SER A 518 3.77 31.00 -1.49
N PRO A 519 3.75 32.17 -0.82
CA PRO A 519 3.12 33.37 -1.35
C PRO A 519 3.70 33.78 -2.72
N GLY A 520 2.83 33.95 -3.71
CA GLY A 520 3.22 34.29 -5.09
C GLY A 520 3.50 33.08 -5.99
N HIS A 521 3.51 31.86 -5.46
CA HIS A 521 3.89 30.64 -6.16
C HIS A 521 2.77 29.58 -6.11
N CYS A 522 1.65 29.82 -6.78
CA CYS A 522 0.49 28.89 -6.77
C CYS A 522 0.05 28.38 -8.14
N ALA A 523 0.92 28.49 -9.14
CA ALA A 523 0.65 27.90 -10.44
C ALA A 523 1.01 26.40 -10.43
N ASN A 524 0.19 25.56 -11.04
CA ASN A 524 0.45 24.10 -11.10
C ASN A 524 1.74 23.72 -11.84
N ASN A 525 2.44 24.66 -12.48
CA ASN A 525 3.73 24.43 -13.12
C ASN A 525 4.86 25.28 -12.53
N ASP A 526 4.65 25.91 -11.38
CA ASP A 526 5.69 26.65 -10.67
C ASP A 526 6.48 25.68 -9.76
N PRO A 527 7.84 25.64 -9.88
CA PRO A 527 8.68 24.75 -9.08
C PRO A 527 8.67 25.06 -7.58
N GLN A 528 8.15 26.23 -7.16
CA GLN A 528 8.08 26.63 -5.76
C GLN A 528 6.67 26.46 -5.17
N THR A 529 5.73 25.91 -5.94
CA THR A 529 4.36 25.72 -5.47
C THR A 529 4.28 24.71 -4.34
N PHE A 530 3.69 25.15 -3.23
CA PHE A 530 3.36 24.27 -2.12
C PHE A 530 2.28 23.26 -2.53
N ARG A 531 2.66 21.99 -2.51
CA ARG A 531 1.84 20.83 -2.86
C ARG A 531 1.72 19.90 -1.68
N VAL A 532 0.63 19.17 -1.68
CA VAL A 532 0.42 18.05 -0.76
C VAL A 532 -0.14 16.91 -1.56
N ALA A 533 0.33 15.71 -1.24
CA ALA A 533 -0.23 14.51 -1.82
C ALA A 533 -1.65 14.28 -1.30
N VAL A 534 -2.48 13.74 -2.17
CA VAL A 534 -3.86 13.37 -1.90
C VAL A 534 -4.07 11.94 -2.42
N PRO A 535 -4.86 11.09 -1.74
CA PRO A 535 -5.13 9.75 -2.19
C PRO A 535 -6.17 9.83 -3.30
N TYR A 536 -5.85 9.23 -4.43
CA TYR A 536 -6.72 9.10 -5.58
C TYR A 536 -7.09 7.64 -5.81
N PHE A 537 -8.23 7.46 -6.46
CA PHE A 537 -8.73 6.15 -6.82
C PHE A 537 -9.14 6.10 -8.28
N THR A 538 -8.92 4.96 -8.93
CA THR A 538 -9.53 4.60 -10.21
C THR A 538 -9.76 3.09 -10.29
N TYR A 539 -10.68 2.68 -11.15
CA TYR A 539 -10.94 1.27 -11.41
C TYR A 539 -11.14 1.01 -12.90
N GLN A 540 -10.79 -0.19 -13.32
CA GLN A 540 -10.97 -0.64 -14.68
C GLN A 540 -12.46 -0.78 -14.98
N LEU A 541 -12.91 -0.19 -16.09
CA LEU A 541 -14.34 -0.10 -16.42
C LEU A 541 -14.93 -1.42 -16.90
N LYS A 542 -14.10 -2.29 -17.50
CA LYS A 542 -14.51 -3.57 -18.07
C LYS A 542 -13.46 -4.62 -17.78
N PRO A 543 -13.86 -5.87 -17.46
CA PRO A 543 -12.91 -6.96 -17.32
C PRO A 543 -12.24 -7.26 -18.65
N THR A 544 -11.00 -7.72 -18.58
CA THR A 544 -10.30 -8.22 -19.76
C THR A 544 -10.95 -9.48 -20.30
N LYS A 545 -10.95 -9.60 -21.63
CA LYS A 545 -11.44 -10.80 -22.30
C LYS A 545 -10.47 -11.94 -22.08
N HIS A 546 -10.99 -13.17 -22.05
CA HIS A 546 -10.20 -14.41 -21.98
C HIS A 546 -9.55 -14.69 -20.62
N ILE A 547 -10.02 -14.05 -19.55
CA ILE A 547 -9.68 -14.47 -18.18
C ILE A 547 -10.11 -15.93 -17.99
N VAL A 548 -9.20 -16.75 -17.50
CA VAL A 548 -9.40 -18.19 -17.35
C VAL A 548 -9.73 -18.51 -15.89
N THR A 549 -10.99 -18.82 -15.61
CA THR A 549 -11.47 -19.15 -14.25
C THR A 549 -11.41 -20.64 -13.90
N THR A 550 -10.83 -21.45 -14.79
CA THR A 550 -10.60 -22.88 -14.58
C THR A 550 -9.14 -23.21 -14.91
N GLY A 551 -8.46 -23.97 -14.07
CA GLY A 551 -7.05 -24.23 -14.24
C GLY A 551 -6.57 -25.42 -13.43
N LEU A 552 -5.27 -25.66 -13.50
CA LEU A 552 -4.61 -26.64 -12.66
C LEU A 552 -4.03 -25.94 -11.44
N CYS A 553 -4.20 -26.55 -10.27
CA CYS A 553 -3.45 -26.13 -9.09
C CYS A 553 -1.94 -26.22 -9.35
N ALA A 554 -1.20 -25.24 -8.85
CA ALA A 554 0.24 -25.29 -8.72
C ALA A 554 0.65 -26.49 -7.84
N ARG A 555 1.79 -27.12 -8.14
CA ARG A 555 2.23 -28.39 -7.52
C ARG A 555 3.73 -28.56 -7.48
#